data_AF-A0A6I2IF03-F1
#
_entry.id   AF-A0A6I2IF03-F1
#
_cell.length_a   1.000
_cell.length_b   1.000
_cell.length_c   1.000
_cell.angle_alpha   90.00
_cell.angle_beta   90.00
_cell.angle_gamma   90.00
#
_symmetry.space_group_name_H-M   'P 1'
#
loop_
_entity.id
_entity.type
_entity.pdbx_description
1 polymer ?
#
loop_
_entity_poly.entity_id
_entity_poly.type
_entity_poly.pdbx_seq_one_letter_code
_entity_poly.pdbx_strand_id
1 'polypeptide(L)'
;MNNISQILAIVVVALFAAQASAETCRTDSFGTTRCDNGNTYRTDSFGTTRDNHGNSWRTDSFGTTRGSDGSTYRTDSFGTTRDNHGNSWRTDSFGTTRGSDGSTCRKDSFGTVRCN
;
A
#
# COMPACT_ATOMS: atom_id res chain seq x y z
N MET A 1 20.33 -4.35 4.40
CA MET A 1 19.66 -5.67 4.29
C MET A 1 18.18 -5.44 4.53
N ASN A 2 17.37 -5.72 3.51
CA ASN A 2 15.91 -5.89 3.53
C ASN A 2 15.02 -4.67 3.84
N ASN A 3 15.27 -3.55 3.17
CA ASN A 3 14.36 -2.39 3.17
C ASN A 3 13.19 -2.54 2.17
N ILE A 4 13.27 -3.50 1.23
CA ILE A 4 12.30 -3.64 0.13
C ILE A 4 10.98 -4.26 0.63
N SER A 5 11.03 -5.25 1.54
CA SER A 5 9.81 -5.81 2.16
C SER A 5 9.10 -4.82 3.09
N GLN A 6 9.85 -3.94 3.78
CA GLN A 6 9.25 -2.90 4.60
C GLN A 6 8.62 -1.78 3.77
N ILE A 7 9.26 -1.39 2.66
CA ILE A 7 8.71 -0.42 1.71
C ILE A 7 7.46 -0.99 1.02
N LEU A 8 7.42 -2.28 0.68
CA LEU A 8 6.24 -2.88 0.04
C LEU A 8 5.06 -3.01 1.02
N ALA A 9 5.31 -3.37 2.28
CA ALA A 9 4.28 -3.36 3.32
C ALA A 9 3.74 -1.95 3.55
N ILE A 10 4.61 -0.94 3.55
CA ILE A 10 4.21 0.47 3.67
C ILE A 10 3.48 0.94 2.41
N VAL A 11 3.83 0.50 1.20
CA VAL A 11 3.16 0.92 -0.05
C VAL A 11 1.79 0.27 -0.20
N VAL A 12 1.64 -1.01 0.18
CA VAL A 12 0.32 -1.65 0.24
C VAL A 12 -0.55 -1.04 1.33
N VAL A 13 0.02 -0.64 2.48
CA VAL A 13 -0.74 0.08 3.53
C VAL A 13 -1.01 1.54 3.18
N ALA A 14 -0.10 2.22 2.48
CA ALA A 14 -0.20 3.65 2.16
C ALA A 14 -1.01 3.94 0.89
N LEU A 15 -1.13 3.01 -0.05
CA LEU A 15 -1.98 3.18 -1.24
C LEU A 15 -3.49 3.14 -0.91
N PHE A 16 -3.88 2.66 0.28
CA PHE A 16 -5.25 2.75 0.78
C PHE A 16 -5.47 3.90 1.78
N ALA A 17 -4.42 4.67 2.11
CA ALA A 17 -4.50 5.80 3.03
C ALA A 17 -4.94 7.09 2.33
N ALA A 18 -6.11 7.05 1.69
CA ALA A 18 -6.86 8.25 1.34
C ALA A 18 -8.03 8.42 2.31
N GLN A 19 -7.77 8.48 3.62
CA GLN A 19 -8.66 9.05 4.63
C GLN A 19 -7.85 9.25 5.91
N ALA A 20 -7.67 10.52 6.30
CA ALA A 20 -6.98 10.92 7.50
C ALA A 20 -7.84 10.63 8.74
N SER A 21 -7.81 9.40 9.21
CA SER A 21 -7.87 9.08 10.63
C SER A 21 -6.51 8.47 10.99
N ALA A 22 -5.91 8.88 12.10
CA ALA A 22 -4.69 8.25 12.60
C ALA A 22 -5.06 6.83 13.06
N GLU A 23 -5.19 5.90 12.12
CA GLU A 23 -5.54 4.52 12.42
C GLU A 23 -4.43 3.89 13.25
N THR A 24 -4.80 3.32 14.39
CA THR A 24 -3.87 2.65 15.29
C THR A 24 -3.98 1.15 15.10
N CYS A 25 -2.96 0.55 14.50
CA CYS A 25 -2.89 -0.89 14.27
C CYS A 25 -1.82 -1.55 15.14
N ARG A 26 -2.11 -2.76 15.63
CA ARG A 26 -1.16 -3.60 16.38
C ARG A 26 -1.09 -5.00 15.78
N THR A 27 0.13 -5.48 15.57
CA THR A 27 0.40 -6.85 15.08
C THR A 27 0.82 -7.73 16.25
N ASP A 28 0.18 -8.89 16.39
CA ASP A 28 0.54 -9.89 17.39
C ASP A 28 1.68 -10.81 16.92
N SER A 29 2.18 -11.64 17.83
CA SER A 29 3.25 -12.62 17.57
C SER A 29 2.88 -13.70 16.55
N PHE A 30 1.59 -13.84 16.22
CA PHE A 30 1.08 -14.77 15.22
C PHE A 30 0.88 -14.10 13.84
N GLY A 31 1.30 -12.84 13.69
CA GLY A 31 1.22 -12.10 12.44
C GLY A 31 -0.19 -11.60 12.12
N THR A 32 -1.07 -11.51 13.11
CA THR A 32 -2.40 -10.90 12.94
C THR A 32 -2.34 -9.44 13.36
N THR A 33 -2.67 -8.55 12.43
CA THR A 33 -2.79 -7.11 12.66
C THR A 33 -4.24 -6.75 12.95
N ARG A 34 -4.49 -5.97 13.99
CA ARG A 34 -5.81 -5.44 14.34
C ARG A 34 -5.73 -3.93 14.43
N CYS A 35 -6.66 -3.25 13.80
CA CYS A 35 -6.77 -1.80 13.78
C CYS A 35 -7.99 -1.34 14.59
N ASP A 36 -7.93 -0.13 15.12
CA ASP A 36 -8.99 0.51 15.91
C ASP A 36 -10.30 0.76 15.14
N ASN A 37 -10.22 0.85 13.82
CA ASN A 37 -11.39 0.87 12.91
C ASN A 37 -12.12 -0.49 12.80
N GLY A 38 -11.64 -1.54 13.47
CA GLY A 38 -12.21 -2.89 13.40
C GLY A 38 -11.70 -3.75 12.25
N ASN A 39 -10.81 -3.24 11.41
CA ASN A 39 -10.16 -4.04 10.36
C ASN A 39 -9.13 -4.98 10.99
N THR A 40 -9.09 -6.21 10.49
CA THR A 40 -8.05 -7.17 10.86
C THR A 40 -7.40 -7.75 9.63
N TYR A 41 -6.08 -7.92 9.67
CA TYR A 41 -5.29 -8.47 8.58
C TYR A 41 -4.45 -9.64 9.07
N ARG A 42 -4.26 -10.65 8.23
CA ARG A 42 -3.35 -11.76 8.52
C ARG A 42 -2.61 -12.20 7.27
N THR A 43 -1.30 -12.37 7.38
CA THR A 43 -0.47 -12.91 6.30
C THR A 43 -0.14 -14.37 6.59
N ASP A 44 -0.39 -15.25 5.62
CA ASP A 44 -0.04 -16.67 5.71
C ASP A 44 1.43 -16.94 5.30
N SER A 45 1.88 -18.18 5.52
CA SER A 45 3.26 -18.61 5.20
C SER A 45 3.59 -18.57 3.71
N PHE A 46 2.59 -18.44 2.83
CA PHE A 46 2.76 -18.32 1.39
C PHE A 46 2.77 -16.85 0.92
N GLY A 47 2.70 -15.91 1.87
CA GLY A 47 2.75 -14.47 1.61
C GLY A 47 1.41 -13.88 1.15
N THR A 48 0.29 -14.57 1.37
CA THR A 48 -1.04 -14.02 1.08
C THR A 48 -1.56 -13.31 2.32
N THR A 49 -1.89 -12.03 2.19
CA THR A 49 -2.56 -11.25 3.23
C THR A 49 -4.07 -11.26 2.99
N ARG A 50 -4.86 -11.44 4.05
CA ARG A 50 -6.33 -11.39 4.00
C ARG A 50 -6.86 -10.44 5.05
N ASP A 51 -7.97 -9.77 4.75
CA ASP A 51 -8.71 -8.99 5.74
C ASP A 51 -9.94 -9.73 6.28
N ASN A 52 -10.67 -9.13 7.22
CA ASN A 52 -11.95 -9.64 7.75
C ASN A 52 -13.16 -9.39 6.85
N HIS A 53 -12.99 -8.74 5.70
CA HIS A 53 -14.04 -8.48 4.70
C HIS A 53 -14.04 -9.51 3.57
N GLY A 54 -13.09 -10.46 3.59
CA GLY A 54 -12.95 -11.49 2.57
C GLY A 54 -12.03 -11.08 1.41
N ASN A 55 -11.37 -9.91 1.50
CA ASN A 55 -10.38 -9.52 0.52
C ASN A 55 -9.05 -10.21 0.79
N SER A 56 -8.28 -10.45 -0.28
CA SER A 56 -6.94 -11.00 -0.18
C SER A 56 -5.99 -10.39 -1.20
N TRP A 57 -4.72 -10.31 -0.83
CA TRP A 57 -3.66 -9.77 -1.67
C TRP A 57 -2.42 -10.64 -1.59
N ARG A 58 -1.75 -10.82 -2.72
CA ARG A 58 -0.48 -11.53 -2.79
C ARG A 58 0.47 -10.85 -3.77
N THR A 59 1.72 -10.68 -3.36
CA THR A 59 2.79 -10.19 -4.22
C THR A 59 3.61 -11.38 -4.76
N ASP A 60 3.84 -11.41 -6.07
CA ASP A 60 4.71 -12.40 -6.71
C ASP A 60 6.20 -12.02 -6.65
N SER A 61 7.07 -12.95 -7.10
CA SER A 61 8.52 -12.74 -7.14
C SER A 61 8.98 -11.63 -8.09
N PHE A 62 8.10 -11.16 -8.98
CA PHE A 62 8.36 -10.06 -9.90
C PHE A 62 7.84 -8.72 -9.38
N GLY A 63 7.32 -8.68 -8.14
CA GLY A 63 6.82 -7.48 -7.49
C GLY A 63 5.41 -7.06 -7.91
N THR A 64 4.65 -7.95 -8.58
CA THR A 64 3.24 -7.69 -8.92
C THR A 64 2.37 -8.13 -7.76
N THR A 65 1.55 -7.22 -7.23
CA THR A 65 0.53 -7.53 -6.22
C THR A 65 -0.81 -7.75 -6.91
N ARG A 66 -1.53 -8.81 -6.54
CA ARG A 66 -2.88 -9.11 -7.05
C ARG A 66 -3.87 -9.19 -5.90
N GLY A 67 -4.99 -8.46 -6.03
CA GLY A 67 -6.15 -8.53 -5.16
C GLY A 67 -7.16 -9.59 -5.61
N SER A 68 -7.96 -10.12 -4.69
CA SER A 68 -9.07 -11.04 -4.99
C SER A 68 -10.21 -10.40 -5.78
N ASP A 69 -10.30 -9.07 -5.76
CA ASP A 69 -11.19 -8.25 -6.58
C ASP A 69 -10.76 -8.14 -8.05
N GLY A 70 -9.61 -8.74 -8.41
CA GLY A 70 -9.04 -8.68 -9.75
C GLY A 70 -8.14 -7.47 -9.97
N SER A 71 -7.96 -6.59 -8.97
CA SER A 71 -6.99 -5.51 -9.03
C SER A 71 -5.57 -6.07 -9.10
N THR A 72 -4.69 -5.40 -9.85
CA THR A 72 -3.25 -5.68 -9.81
C THR A 72 -2.46 -4.39 -9.79
N TYR A 73 -1.37 -4.40 -9.04
CA TYR A 73 -0.46 -3.28 -8.89
C TYR A 73 0.98 -3.74 -9.11
N ARG A 74 1.80 -2.94 -9.79
CA ARG A 74 3.23 -3.22 -9.96
C ARG A 74 4.03 -1.93 -9.90
N THR A 75 5.13 -1.96 -9.15
CA THR A 75 6.13 -0.88 -9.10
C THR A 75 7.34 -1.26 -9.93
N ASP A 76 7.74 -0.40 -10.86
CA ASP A 76 8.93 -0.59 -11.67
C ASP A 76 10.22 -0.13 -10.98
N SER A 77 11.37 -0.40 -11.59
CA SER A 77 12.69 -0.04 -11.08
C SER A 77 12.92 1.47 -10.96
N PHE A 78 12.08 2.29 -11.61
CA PHE A 78 12.14 3.74 -11.56
C PHE A 78 11.18 4.33 -10.52
N GLY A 79 10.50 3.47 -9.75
CA GLY A 79 9.58 3.85 -8.68
C GLY A 79 8.20 4.29 -9.18
N THR A 80 7.81 3.94 -10.41
CA THR A 80 6.45 4.17 -10.90
C THR A 80 5.58 2.97 -10.57
N THR A 81 4.49 3.19 -9.84
CA THR A 81 3.46 2.18 -9.59
C THR A 81 2.35 2.31 -10.64
N ARG A 82 1.87 1.17 -11.16
CA ARG A 82 0.75 1.12 -12.11
C ARG A 82 -0.29 0.11 -11.67
N ASP A 83 -1.55 0.39 -11.95
CA ASP A 83 -2.64 -0.58 -11.79
C ASP A 83 -3.08 -1.20 -13.13
N ASN A 84 -4.02 -2.15 -13.07
CA ASN A 84 -4.63 -2.76 -14.27
C ASN A 84 -5.76 -1.94 -14.91
N HIS A 85 -6.07 -0.75 -14.38
CA HIS A 85 -7.08 0.17 -14.92
C HIS A 85 -6.44 1.28 -15.76
N GLY A 86 -5.12 1.27 -15.91
CA GLY A 86 -4.36 2.25 -16.67
C GLY A 86 -3.91 3.46 -15.86
N ASN A 87 -4.11 3.43 -14.54
CA ASN A 87 -3.61 4.47 -13.65
C ASN A 87 -2.14 4.23 -13.31
N SER A 88 -1.41 5.31 -13.08
CA SER A 88 -0.03 5.25 -12.62
C SER A 88 0.28 6.39 -11.65
N TRP A 89 1.19 6.13 -10.72
CA TRP A 89 1.65 7.07 -9.72
C TRP A 89 3.15 7.01 -9.57
N ARG A 90 3.77 8.17 -9.39
CA ARG A 90 5.20 8.26 -9.10
C ARG A 90 5.47 9.30 -8.03
N THR A 91 6.27 8.93 -7.04
CA THR A 91 6.76 9.83 -5.99
C THR A 91 8.16 10.31 -6.33
N ASP A 92 8.38 11.62 -6.31
CA ASP A 92 9.70 12.21 -6.51
C ASP A 92 10.55 12.23 -5.23
N SER A 93 11.82 12.62 -5.38
CA SER A 93 12.77 12.72 -4.26
C SER A 93 12.39 13.77 -3.21
N PHE A 94 11.45 14.65 -3.51
CA PHE A 94 10.95 15.68 -2.61
C PHE A 94 9.63 15.28 -1.93
N GLY A 95 9.17 14.04 -2.12
CA GLY A 95 7.96 13.51 -1.49
C GLY A 95 6.66 13.94 -2.15
N THR A 96 6.70 14.41 -3.41
CA THR A 96 5.49 14.69 -4.20
C THR A 96 5.13 13.47 -5.03
N THR A 97 3.91 12.96 -4.86
CA THR A 97 3.32 11.90 -5.68
C THR A 97 2.43 12.52 -6.76
N ARG A 98 2.59 12.10 -8.01
CA ARG A 98 1.75 12.51 -9.13
C ARG A 98 1.06 11.31 -9.77
N GLY A 99 -0.26 11.40 -9.96
CA GLY A 99 -1.07 10.43 -10.68
C GLY A 99 -1.22 10.76 -12.17
N SER A 100 -1.47 9.74 -12.99
CA SER A 100 -1.76 9.91 -14.44
C SER A 100 -3.09 10.60 -14.73
N ASP A 101 -3.99 10.62 -13.75
CA ASP A 101 -5.25 11.36 -13.75
C ASP A 101 -5.07 12.87 -13.50
N GLY A 102 -3.83 13.31 -13.28
CA GLY A 102 -3.50 14.70 -12.95
C GLY A 102 -3.48 15.00 -11.45
N SER A 103 -3.85 14.04 -10.61
CA SER A 103 -3.80 14.20 -9.16
C SER A 103 -2.37 14.43 -8.66
N THR A 104 -2.23 15.27 -7.64
CA THR A 104 -0.93 15.55 -7.02
C THR A 104 -1.05 15.59 -5.51
N CYS A 105 -0.27 14.76 -4.82
CA CYS A 105 -0.20 14.74 -3.37
C CYS A 105 1.21 15.04 -2.88
N ARG A 106 1.36 15.77 -1.79
CA ARG A 106 2.66 16.04 -1.15
C ARG A 106 2.56 15.83 0.35
N LYS A 107 3.55 15.12 0.90
CA LYS A 107 3.76 15.02 2.35
C LYS A 107 4.76 16.08 2.80
N ASP A 108 4.39 16.89 3.79
CA ASP A 108 5.30 17.88 4.38
C ASP A 108 6.23 17.25 5.44
N SER A 109 7.15 18.05 5.97
CA SER A 109 8.13 17.63 6.99
C SER A 109 7.48 17.23 8.33
N PHE A 110 6.23 17.61 8.56
CA PHE A 110 5.45 17.28 9.76
C PHE A 110 4.58 16.04 9.54
N GLY A 111 4.61 15.45 8.34
CA GLY A 111 3.85 14.26 7.97
C GLY A 111 2.45 14.55 7.43
N THR A 112 2.06 15.81 7.27
CA THR A 112 0.75 16.19 6.71
C THR A 112 0.74 15.94 5.21
N VAL A 113 -0.28 15.25 4.71
CA VAL A 113 -0.47 15.01 3.26
C VAL A 113 -1.52 15.97 2.71
N ARG A 114 -1.19 16.65 1.61
CA ARG A 114 -2.13 17.53 0.87
C ARG A 114 -2.22 17.07 -0.56
N CYS A 115 -3.45 16.94 -1.08
CA CYS A 115 -3.72 16.51 -2.45
C CYS A 115 -4.54 17.54 -3.22
N ASN A 116 -4.29 17.66 -4.52
CA ASN A 116 -5.09 18.43 -5.48
C ASN A 116 -5.47 17.55 -6.66
#